data_AF-A0A2U3N3Z4-F1
#
_entry.id   AF-A0A2U3N3Z4-F1
#
_cell.length_a   1.000
_cell.length_b   1.000
_cell.length_c   1.000
_cell.angle_alpha   90.00
_cell.angle_beta   90.00
_cell.angle_gamma   90.00
#
_symmetry.space_group_name_H-M   'P 1'
#
loop_
_entity.id
_entity.type
_entity.pdbx_description
1 polymer ?
#
loop_
_entity_poly.entity_id
_entity_poly.type
_entity_poly.pdbx_seq_one_letter_code
_entity_poly.pdbx_strand_id
1 'polypeptide(L)'
;MGNHKNFKIKTIKDWEGEDWDVYEERKTSCGVILYRGWKYGTESLFGAGSICYILTSEIAELIKHHNRLDAAKLLGISVYLAGKFRRLLEIQNQVFTRDDVWLIEHQDEILYDSLNTLKEKYGLTGNQVYKRRKWLAELIEIPKGRRKLRKIPADDLLEKNFQKHKDAVLNMNIEEIMATFNVRKYVAIKYYNRARKELGELSYSEQIEKDKNEKNNWMHQHREELLDLSLTTEELADKFKMPIHQIYKIQKKLKEFYNIPTYHQNKTQWLLDHKAELLELKFSNQELGLKLGLRPEQIASKRIQLKKLLNLPQRIESLHAWREEHQDTILSLDLSIPEIAKMLDRSEEYIERTRMEMRKNLNISVLDQKREWVKQHQHDLQTLTIAQMREKYQLGRYTVQTYRKLLFELKQNENE
;
A
#
# COMPACT_ATOMS: atom_id res chain seq x y z
N MET A 1 53.21 -39.79 38.43
CA MET A 1 52.80 -38.95 39.58
C MET A 1 51.64 -39.65 40.27
N GLY A 2 51.69 -39.70 41.61
CA GLY A 2 51.12 -40.78 42.42
C GLY A 2 49.60 -40.94 42.40
N ASN A 3 49.16 -42.19 42.56
CA ASN A 3 47.80 -42.58 42.91
C ASN A 3 47.37 -41.83 44.19
N HIS A 4 46.65 -40.72 44.03
CA HIS A 4 46.01 -40.05 45.16
C HIS A 4 44.90 -40.98 45.65
N LYS A 5 45.06 -41.52 46.85
CA LYS A 5 43.94 -42.12 47.57
C LYS A 5 42.90 -41.01 47.74
N ASN A 6 41.78 -41.11 47.03
CA ASN A 6 40.64 -40.23 47.26
C ASN A 6 40.08 -40.58 48.63
N PHE A 7 40.38 -39.76 49.63
CA PHE A 7 39.80 -39.91 50.95
C PHE A 7 38.40 -39.32 50.95
N LYS A 8 37.44 -40.06 51.51
CA LYS A 8 36.07 -39.60 51.71
C LYS A 8 36.09 -38.35 52.59
N ILE A 9 35.45 -37.28 52.11
CA ILE A 9 35.32 -36.01 52.83
C ILE A 9 34.11 -36.08 53.76
N LYS A 10 32.94 -36.41 53.22
CA LYS A 10 31.67 -36.51 53.94
C LYS A 10 30.65 -37.32 53.15
N THR A 11 29.54 -37.68 53.80
CA THR A 11 28.35 -38.22 53.11
C THR A 11 27.29 -37.12 53.02
N ILE A 12 26.68 -36.95 51.85
CA ILE A 12 25.59 -35.99 51.62
C ILE A 12 24.41 -36.68 50.97
N LYS A 13 23.23 -36.05 51.05
CA LYS A 13 22.05 -36.48 50.31
C LYS A 13 21.96 -35.76 48.97
N ASP A 14 21.56 -36.49 47.94
CA ASP A 14 21.16 -35.90 46.67
C ASP A 14 19.73 -35.33 46.72
N TRP A 15 19.25 -34.82 45.58
CA TRP A 15 17.92 -34.22 45.44
C TRP A 15 16.75 -35.20 45.63
N GLU A 16 16.98 -36.51 45.52
CA GLU A 16 15.99 -37.56 45.80
C GLU A 16 16.10 -38.10 47.24
N GLY A 17 17.13 -37.65 47.98
CA GLY A 17 17.39 -38.05 49.36
C GLY A 17 18.28 -39.30 49.49
N GLU A 18 18.90 -39.76 48.40
CA GLU A 18 19.87 -40.86 48.42
C GLU A 18 21.22 -40.40 48.98
N ASP A 19 21.89 -41.27 49.74
CA ASP A 19 23.20 -40.96 50.31
C ASP A 19 24.32 -41.15 49.29
N TRP A 20 25.27 -40.19 49.27
CA TRP A 20 26.45 -40.17 48.40
C TRP A 20 27.71 -39.85 49.20
N ASP A 21 28.78 -40.58 48.92
CA ASP A 21 30.11 -40.33 49.49
C ASP A 21 30.89 -39.35 48.63
N VAL A 22 31.22 -38.19 49.22
CA VAL A 22 31.88 -37.06 48.56
C VAL A 22 33.39 -37.21 48.66
N TYR A 23 34.06 -37.01 47.52
CA TYR A 23 35.53 -37.06 47.41
C TYR A 23 36.12 -35.76 46.83
N GLU A 24 35.33 -34.94 46.14
CA GLU A 24 35.75 -33.62 45.69
C GLU A 24 34.64 -32.57 45.95
N GLU A 25 35.04 -31.40 46.42
CA GLU A 25 34.18 -30.23 46.59
C GLU A 25 34.72 -29.06 45.78
N ARG A 26 33.87 -28.41 44.98
CA ARG A 26 34.23 -27.23 44.22
C ARG A 26 33.19 -26.14 44.42
N LYS A 27 33.60 -25.01 44.99
CA LYS A 27 32.76 -23.82 45.09
C LYS A 27 32.65 -23.15 43.72
N THR A 28 31.43 -22.88 43.28
CA THR A 28 31.17 -22.20 42.00
C THR A 28 31.14 -20.68 42.19
N SER A 29 31.13 -19.94 41.08
CA SER A 29 31.04 -18.47 41.09
C SER A 29 29.69 -17.96 41.61
N CYS A 30 28.63 -18.77 41.56
CA CYS A 30 27.31 -18.44 42.12
C CYS A 30 27.15 -18.83 43.60
N GLY A 31 28.22 -19.26 44.27
CA GLY A 31 28.21 -19.58 45.70
C GLY A 31 27.71 -20.99 46.04
N VAL A 32 27.20 -21.75 45.07
CA VAL A 32 26.77 -23.15 45.22
C VAL A 32 27.98 -24.08 45.24
N ILE A 33 27.94 -25.15 46.03
CA ILE A 33 29.01 -26.14 46.09
C ILE A 33 28.68 -27.32 45.18
N LEU A 34 29.56 -27.59 44.21
CA LEU A 34 29.52 -28.81 43.42
C LEU A 34 30.25 -29.93 44.14
N TYR A 35 29.55 -31.03 44.34
CA TYR A 35 30.11 -32.24 44.92
C TYR A 35 30.34 -33.28 43.84
N ARG A 36 31.46 -33.99 43.91
CA ARG A 36 31.69 -35.21 43.13
C ARG A 36 31.96 -36.39 44.05
N GLY A 37 31.38 -37.53 43.70
CA GLY A 37 31.48 -38.70 44.52
C GLY A 37 30.90 -39.97 43.92
N TRP A 38 30.76 -40.96 44.79
CA TRP A 38 30.09 -42.23 44.50
C TRP A 38 28.82 -42.35 45.33
N LYS A 39 27.90 -43.17 44.86
CA LYS A 39 26.71 -43.51 45.65
C LYS A 39 27.15 -44.26 46.90
N TYR A 40 26.51 -43.99 48.03
CA TYR A 40 26.88 -44.62 49.30
C TYR A 40 26.89 -46.16 49.18
N GLY A 41 27.96 -46.79 49.66
CA GLY A 41 28.15 -48.24 49.56
C GLY A 41 28.67 -48.76 48.21
N THR A 42 28.89 -47.89 47.21
CA THR A 42 29.61 -48.25 45.98
C THR A 42 31.10 -47.90 46.09
N GLU A 43 31.81 -48.58 46.98
CA GLU A 43 33.28 -48.55 46.93
C GLU A 43 33.76 -49.35 45.71
N SER A 44 34.71 -48.78 44.97
CA SER A 44 35.34 -49.41 43.81
C SER A 44 36.13 -50.65 44.26
N LEU A 45 35.45 -51.80 44.37
CA LEU A 45 36.11 -53.08 44.59
C LEU A 45 36.93 -53.53 43.37
N PHE A 46 36.62 -53.05 42.16
CA PHE A 46 37.34 -53.42 40.93
C PHE A 46 37.30 -52.34 39.83
N GLY A 47 37.41 -51.05 40.17
CA GLY A 47 37.59 -49.97 39.17
C GLY A 47 36.40 -49.67 38.27
N ALA A 48 35.18 -50.12 38.60
CA ALA A 48 34.02 -50.04 37.69
C ALA A 48 33.13 -48.79 37.85
N GLY A 49 33.40 -47.89 38.81
CA GLY A 49 32.56 -46.70 39.07
C GLY A 49 33.30 -45.39 38.82
N SER A 50 32.94 -44.64 37.76
CA SER A 50 33.48 -43.30 37.55
C SER A 50 32.88 -42.29 38.55
N ILE A 51 33.73 -41.44 39.15
CA ILE A 51 33.29 -40.37 40.07
C ILE A 51 32.39 -39.39 39.32
N CYS A 52 31.15 -39.24 39.79
CA CYS A 52 30.11 -38.44 39.14
C CYS A 52 29.80 -37.17 39.94
N TYR A 53 29.26 -36.15 39.26
CA TYR A 53 28.71 -34.97 39.93
C TYR A 53 27.38 -35.32 40.57
N ILE A 54 27.22 -34.92 41.83
CA ILE A 54 26.02 -35.17 42.64
C ILE A 54 25.04 -34.01 42.42
N LEU A 55 23.79 -34.33 42.11
CA LEU A 55 22.71 -33.36 41.96
C LEU A 55 22.12 -33.08 43.34
N THR A 56 22.57 -32.02 44.01
CA THR A 56 22.00 -31.59 45.29
C THR A 56 20.73 -30.76 45.10
N SER A 57 19.96 -30.56 46.17
CA SER A 57 18.76 -29.71 46.18
C SER A 57 19.04 -28.29 45.67
N GLU A 58 20.12 -27.65 46.12
CA GLU A 58 20.52 -26.31 45.69
C GLU A 58 20.82 -26.24 44.17
N ILE A 59 21.50 -27.27 43.64
CA ILE A 59 21.76 -27.39 42.20
C ILE A 59 20.45 -27.61 41.44
N ALA A 60 19.55 -28.43 41.98
CA ALA A 60 18.25 -28.71 41.38
C ALA A 60 17.37 -27.45 41.30
N GLU A 61 17.31 -26.64 42.36
CA GLU A 61 16.61 -25.36 42.36
C GLU A 61 17.20 -24.39 41.33
N LEU A 62 18.52 -24.25 41.29
CA LEU A 62 19.18 -23.36 40.33
C LEU A 62 18.87 -23.78 38.88
N ILE A 63 18.89 -25.08 38.58
CA ILE A 63 18.60 -25.63 37.26
C ILE A 63 17.12 -25.46 36.87
N LYS A 64 16.19 -25.49 37.84
CA LYS A 64 14.76 -25.21 37.60
C LYS A 64 14.53 -23.76 37.17
N HIS A 65 15.27 -22.81 37.74
CA HIS A 65 15.06 -21.38 37.50
C HIS A 65 15.85 -20.77 36.33
N HIS A 66 16.83 -21.49 35.78
CA HIS A 66 17.68 -20.98 34.70
C HIS A 66 17.55 -21.82 33.43
N ASN A 67 17.86 -21.24 32.26
CA ASN A 67 17.94 -22.02 31.02
C ASN A 67 19.21 -22.89 31.01
N ARG A 68 19.30 -23.84 30.06
CA ARG A 68 20.40 -24.83 30.01
C ARG A 68 21.80 -24.21 29.91
N LEU A 69 21.95 -23.10 29.18
CA LEU A 69 23.26 -22.46 28.96
C LEU A 69 23.67 -21.63 30.17
N ASP A 70 22.72 -20.90 30.76
CA ASP A 70 22.98 -20.07 31.94
C ASP A 70 23.28 -20.92 33.16
N ALA A 71 22.54 -22.02 33.35
CA ALA A 71 22.81 -22.98 34.42
C ALA A 71 24.21 -23.60 34.28
N ALA A 72 24.65 -23.93 33.05
CA ALA A 72 25.99 -24.46 32.81
C ALA A 72 27.08 -23.43 33.13
N LYS A 73 26.86 -22.15 32.78
CA LYS A 73 27.78 -21.05 33.04
C LYS A 73 27.90 -20.72 34.53
N LEU A 74 26.77 -20.63 35.24
CA LEU A 74 26.71 -20.32 36.67
C LEU A 74 27.36 -21.41 37.53
N LEU A 75 27.12 -22.68 37.18
CA LEU A 75 27.70 -23.81 37.89
C LEU A 75 29.13 -24.13 37.42
N GLY A 76 29.61 -23.56 36.31
CA GLY A 76 30.93 -23.89 35.75
C GLY A 76 31.05 -25.34 35.29
N ILE A 77 29.95 -25.93 34.79
CA ILE A 77 29.86 -27.31 34.29
C ILE A 77 29.63 -27.33 32.78
N SER A 78 29.81 -28.50 32.15
CA SER A 78 29.50 -28.66 30.73
C SER A 78 27.99 -28.54 30.46
N VAL A 79 27.62 -27.99 29.30
CA VAL A 79 26.23 -27.90 28.82
C VAL A 79 25.57 -29.28 28.76
N TYR A 80 26.36 -30.33 28.48
CA TYR A 80 25.92 -31.72 28.51
C TYR A 80 25.47 -32.14 29.91
N LEU A 81 26.26 -31.85 30.95
CA LEU A 81 25.92 -32.20 32.33
C LEU A 81 24.70 -31.43 32.82
N ALA A 82 24.60 -30.13 32.51
CA ALA A 82 23.39 -29.35 32.77
C ALA A 82 22.16 -29.96 32.07
N GLY A 83 22.32 -30.46 30.84
CA GLY A 83 21.29 -31.22 30.14
C GLY A 83 20.96 -32.57 30.78
N LYS A 84 21.93 -33.28 31.36
CA LYS A 84 21.70 -34.53 32.11
C LYS A 84 20.87 -34.27 33.37
N PHE A 85 21.21 -33.24 34.15
CA PHE A 85 20.44 -32.85 35.34
C PHE A 85 19.03 -32.38 34.99
N ARG A 86 18.85 -31.60 33.92
CA ARG A 86 17.50 -31.20 33.46
C ARG A 86 16.62 -32.38 33.04
N ARG A 87 17.21 -33.46 32.52
CA ARG A 87 16.48 -34.70 32.21
C ARG A 87 16.10 -35.46 33.47
N LEU A 88 17.00 -35.55 34.44
CA LEU A 88 16.73 -36.17 35.74
C LEU A 88 15.61 -35.43 36.49
N LEU A 89 15.55 -34.09 36.36
CA LEU A 89 14.50 -33.26 36.96
C LEU A 89 13.22 -33.15 36.11
N GLU A 90 13.11 -33.90 35.01
CA GLU A 90 11.96 -33.88 34.08
C GLU A 90 11.62 -32.49 33.47
N ILE A 91 12.56 -31.54 33.47
CA ILE A 91 12.34 -30.17 32.98
C ILE A 91 12.35 -30.11 31.43
N GLN A 92 12.96 -31.11 30.78
CA GLN A 92 13.08 -31.15 29.32
C GLN A 92 11.90 -31.93 28.70
N ASN A 93 11.24 -31.38 27.67
CA ASN A 93 10.12 -31.99 26.94
C ASN A 93 10.29 -33.51 26.82
N GLN A 94 9.32 -34.27 27.36
CA GLN A 94 9.27 -35.73 27.23
C GLN A 94 9.56 -36.12 25.78
N VAL A 95 10.51 -37.04 25.61
CA VAL A 95 10.78 -37.65 24.31
C VAL A 95 9.52 -38.45 23.94
N PHE A 96 8.65 -37.85 23.12
CA PHE A 96 7.45 -38.53 22.66
C PHE A 96 7.80 -39.40 21.46
N THR A 97 7.50 -40.68 21.58
CA THR A 97 7.73 -41.71 20.56
C THR A 97 6.57 -41.76 19.58
N ARG A 98 6.82 -42.41 18.43
CA ARG A 98 5.80 -42.67 17.41
C ARG A 98 4.93 -43.83 17.88
N ASP A 99 3.63 -43.62 17.90
CA ASP A 99 2.61 -44.61 18.24
C ASP A 99 1.58 -44.64 17.12
N ASP A 100 1.70 -45.65 16.26
CA ASP A 100 0.89 -45.75 15.04
C ASP A 100 -0.56 -46.13 15.33
N VAL A 101 -0.82 -46.85 16.43
CA VAL A 101 -2.19 -47.22 16.85
C VAL A 101 -2.93 -45.97 17.29
N TRP A 102 -2.33 -45.19 18.19
CA TRP A 102 -2.93 -43.95 18.67
C TRP A 102 -3.16 -42.94 17.54
N LEU A 103 -2.21 -42.85 16.58
CA LEU A 103 -2.31 -41.94 15.43
C LEU A 103 -3.51 -42.26 14.54
N ILE A 104 -3.79 -43.55 14.30
CA ILE A 104 -4.92 -43.98 13.49
C ILE A 104 -6.23 -43.75 14.23
N GLU A 105 -6.30 -44.08 15.53
CA GLU A 105 -7.50 -43.85 16.35
C GLU A 105 -7.88 -42.38 16.45
N HIS A 106 -6.88 -41.49 16.55
CA HIS A 106 -7.08 -40.06 16.72
C HIS A 106 -6.85 -39.28 15.42
N GLN A 107 -6.89 -39.95 14.27
CA GLN A 107 -6.61 -39.37 12.95
C GLN A 107 -7.39 -38.09 12.71
N ASP A 108 -8.72 -38.14 12.91
CA ASP A 108 -9.60 -37.01 12.62
C ASP A 108 -9.32 -35.82 13.54
N GLU A 109 -9.06 -36.08 14.82
CA GLU A 109 -8.75 -35.03 15.76
C GLU A 109 -7.41 -34.37 15.44
N ILE A 110 -6.38 -35.15 15.12
CA ILE A 110 -5.07 -34.62 14.73
C ILE A 110 -5.17 -33.77 13.44
N LEU A 111 -6.00 -34.19 12.49
CA LEU A 111 -6.17 -33.50 11.20
C LEU A 111 -7.07 -32.27 11.32
N TYR A 112 -8.04 -32.28 12.22
CA TYR A 112 -9.15 -31.33 12.22
C TYR A 112 -9.42 -30.58 13.53
N ASP A 113 -8.74 -30.85 14.64
CA ASP A 113 -8.87 -30.02 15.84
C ASP A 113 -7.79 -28.91 15.87
N SER A 114 -8.09 -27.78 16.54
CA SER A 114 -7.14 -26.69 16.75
C SER A 114 -6.06 -27.05 17.77
N LEU A 115 -4.98 -26.25 17.79
CA LEU A 115 -3.90 -26.45 18.76
C LEU A 115 -4.41 -26.31 20.21
N ASN A 116 -5.34 -25.38 20.46
CA ASN A 116 -5.89 -25.16 21.80
C ASN A 116 -6.70 -26.37 22.28
N THR A 117 -7.55 -26.94 21.42
CA THR A 117 -8.34 -28.13 21.78
C THR A 117 -7.46 -29.36 21.96
N LEU A 118 -6.44 -29.56 21.10
CA LEU A 118 -5.47 -30.66 21.27
C LEU A 118 -4.59 -30.49 22.52
N LYS A 119 -4.30 -29.25 22.90
CA LYS A 119 -3.60 -28.94 24.16
C LYS A 119 -4.48 -29.22 25.37
N GLU A 120 -5.77 -28.86 25.32
CA GLU A 120 -6.72 -29.11 26.40
C GLU A 120 -7.03 -30.60 26.57
N LYS A 121 -7.27 -31.35 25.48
CA LYS A 121 -7.60 -32.79 25.53
C LYS A 121 -6.41 -33.67 25.91
N TYR A 122 -5.24 -33.41 25.34
CA TYR A 122 -4.10 -34.33 25.35
C TYR A 122 -2.80 -33.72 25.88
N GLY A 123 -2.82 -32.44 26.31
CA GLY A 123 -1.60 -31.74 26.71
C GLY A 123 -0.62 -31.50 25.56
N LEU A 124 -1.05 -31.64 24.31
CA LEU A 124 -0.13 -31.63 23.16
C LEU A 124 0.40 -30.22 22.88
N THR A 125 1.72 -30.14 22.71
CA THR A 125 2.41 -28.95 22.21
C THR A 125 2.32 -28.87 20.69
N GLY A 126 2.44 -27.67 20.12
CA GLY A 126 2.41 -27.49 18.67
C GLY A 126 3.43 -28.37 17.93
N ASN A 127 4.64 -28.53 18.48
CA ASN A 127 5.68 -29.39 17.92
C ASN A 127 5.27 -30.88 17.91
N GLN A 128 4.57 -31.34 18.94
CA GLN A 128 4.03 -32.71 19.00
C GLN A 128 2.97 -32.92 17.93
N VAL A 129 2.02 -31.99 17.78
CA VAL A 129 0.97 -32.08 16.75
C VAL A 129 1.56 -32.09 15.35
N TYR A 130 2.57 -31.24 15.08
CA TYR A 130 3.25 -31.22 13.78
C TYR A 130 3.94 -32.55 13.45
N LYS A 131 4.67 -33.15 14.41
CA LYS A 131 5.31 -34.45 14.19
C LYS A 131 4.29 -35.57 14.01
N ARG A 132 3.23 -35.61 14.82
CA ARG A 132 2.15 -36.58 14.71
C ARG A 132 1.44 -36.51 13.36
N ARG A 133 1.16 -35.30 12.84
CA ARG A 133 0.64 -35.11 11.46
C ARG A 133 1.58 -35.64 10.38
N LYS A 134 2.90 -35.47 10.57
CA LYS A 134 3.89 -35.99 9.61
C LYS A 134 3.87 -37.51 9.59
N TRP A 135 3.85 -38.16 10.75
CA TRP A 135 3.73 -39.61 10.87
C TRP A 135 2.42 -40.13 10.28
N LEU A 136 1.30 -39.45 10.56
CA LEU A 136 0.00 -39.78 10.00
C LEU A 136 -0.01 -39.69 8.46
N ALA A 137 0.63 -38.66 7.88
CA ALA A 137 0.75 -38.53 6.43
C ALA A 137 1.65 -39.62 5.80
N GLU A 138 2.63 -40.15 6.55
CA GLU A 138 3.42 -41.31 6.13
C GLU A 138 2.61 -42.61 6.18
N LEU A 139 1.64 -42.72 7.10
CA LEU A 139 0.79 -43.91 7.26
C LEU A 139 -0.37 -43.98 6.25
N ILE A 140 -0.95 -42.84 5.88
CA ILE A 140 -2.21 -42.78 5.11
C ILE A 140 -1.98 -42.25 3.67
N GLU A 141 -0.72 -42.07 3.25
CA GLU A 141 -0.35 -41.53 1.93
C GLU A 141 -1.04 -40.20 1.56
N ILE A 142 -1.47 -39.41 2.56
CA ILE A 142 -2.06 -38.10 2.34
C ILE A 142 -0.97 -37.17 1.76
N PRO A 143 -1.28 -36.34 0.75
CA PRO A 143 -0.30 -35.45 0.13
C PRO A 143 0.50 -34.66 1.17
N LYS A 144 1.82 -34.90 1.19
CA LYS A 144 2.75 -34.28 2.13
C LYS A 144 2.75 -32.77 1.96
N GLY A 145 2.09 -32.06 2.87
CA GLY A 145 2.36 -30.63 3.06
C GLY A 145 1.17 -29.76 3.44
N ARG A 146 1.46 -28.90 4.42
CA ARG A 146 0.94 -27.52 4.53
C ARG A 146 -0.50 -27.28 5.00
N ARG A 147 -1.14 -28.18 5.75
CA ARG A 147 -2.25 -27.72 6.62
C ARG A 147 -1.64 -26.94 7.79
N LYS A 148 -1.60 -25.59 7.69
CA LYS A 148 -1.24 -24.72 8.82
C LYS A 148 -2.08 -25.13 10.04
N LEU A 149 -1.46 -25.24 11.22
CA LEU A 149 -2.21 -25.52 12.44
C LEU A 149 -3.20 -24.39 12.67
N ARG A 150 -4.44 -24.77 12.98
CA ARG A 150 -5.48 -23.82 13.35
C ARG A 150 -5.18 -23.29 14.73
N LYS A 151 -5.31 -21.98 14.87
CA LYS A 151 -4.90 -21.28 16.08
C LYS A 151 -6.09 -21.03 17.01
N ILE A 152 -7.31 -21.00 16.48
CA ILE A 152 -8.50 -20.50 17.18
C ILE A 152 -9.67 -21.51 17.00
N PRO A 153 -10.51 -21.75 18.02
CA PRO A 153 -11.68 -22.63 17.93
C PRO A 153 -12.69 -22.29 16.82
N ALA A 154 -12.78 -21.02 16.42
CA ALA A 154 -13.62 -20.60 15.30
C ALA A 154 -13.21 -21.26 13.96
N ASP A 155 -11.90 -21.52 13.78
CA ASP A 155 -11.41 -22.25 12.62
C ASP A 155 -11.88 -23.72 12.62
N ASP A 156 -12.13 -24.29 13.80
CA ASP A 156 -12.63 -25.67 13.94
C ASP A 156 -14.11 -25.77 13.58
N LEU A 157 -14.91 -24.77 13.95
CA LEU A 157 -16.32 -24.70 13.55
C LEU A 157 -16.44 -24.57 12.02
N LEU A 158 -15.61 -23.72 11.41
CA LEU A 158 -15.57 -23.56 9.96
C LEU A 158 -15.18 -24.86 9.26
N GLU A 159 -14.17 -25.58 9.77
CA GLU A 159 -13.81 -26.88 9.19
C GLU A 159 -14.92 -27.92 9.36
N LYS A 160 -15.51 -28.04 10.56
CA LYS A 160 -16.59 -29.01 10.79
C LYS A 160 -17.74 -28.76 9.84
N ASN A 161 -18.09 -27.49 9.62
CA ASN A 161 -19.09 -27.09 8.63
C ASN A 161 -18.65 -27.44 7.20
N PHE A 162 -17.39 -27.17 6.81
CA PHE A 162 -16.90 -27.55 5.49
C PHE A 162 -16.94 -29.07 5.27
N GLN A 163 -16.45 -29.88 6.22
CA GLN A 163 -16.41 -31.35 6.08
C GLN A 163 -17.82 -31.95 5.99
N LYS A 164 -18.75 -31.45 6.80
CA LYS A 164 -20.15 -31.89 6.77
C LYS A 164 -20.84 -31.62 5.44
N HIS A 165 -20.41 -30.59 4.71
CA HIS A 165 -21.10 -30.12 3.51
C HIS A 165 -20.20 -30.08 2.27
N LYS A 166 -19.05 -30.75 2.30
CA LYS A 166 -18.03 -30.70 1.22
C LYS A 166 -18.60 -31.14 -0.12
N ASP A 167 -19.46 -32.16 -0.12
CA ASP A 167 -20.04 -32.72 -1.34
C ASP A 167 -21.13 -31.78 -1.91
N ALA A 168 -21.83 -31.05 -1.02
CA ALA A 168 -22.82 -30.06 -1.42
C ALA A 168 -22.16 -28.80 -2.01
N VAL A 169 -20.99 -28.39 -1.50
CA VAL A 169 -20.22 -27.23 -1.97
C VAL A 169 -19.83 -27.35 -3.45
N LEU A 170 -19.65 -28.58 -3.96
CA LEU A 170 -19.27 -28.81 -5.36
C LEU A 170 -20.34 -28.38 -6.36
N ASN A 171 -21.62 -28.49 -5.97
CA ASN A 171 -22.76 -28.15 -6.81
C ASN A 171 -23.23 -26.70 -6.61
N MET A 172 -22.59 -25.95 -5.72
CA MET A 172 -22.97 -24.58 -5.38
C MET A 172 -22.07 -23.56 -6.05
N ASN A 173 -22.65 -22.44 -6.46
CA ASN A 173 -21.90 -21.25 -6.85
C ASN A 173 -21.37 -20.50 -5.60
N ILE A 174 -20.45 -19.55 -5.78
CA ILE A 174 -19.84 -18.82 -4.64
C ILE A 174 -20.89 -18.04 -3.83
N GLU A 175 -21.91 -17.48 -4.48
CA GLU A 175 -22.97 -16.70 -3.82
C GLU A 175 -23.88 -17.62 -2.99
N GLU A 176 -24.17 -18.81 -3.49
CA GLU A 176 -24.89 -19.88 -2.78
C GLU A 176 -24.09 -20.39 -1.59
N ILE A 177 -22.76 -20.55 -1.72
CA ILE A 177 -21.88 -20.91 -0.60
C ILE A 177 -21.88 -19.79 0.45
N MET A 178 -21.81 -18.53 0.02
CA MET A 178 -21.88 -17.39 0.95
C MET A 178 -23.19 -17.39 1.73
N ALA A 179 -24.33 -17.59 1.06
CA ALA A 179 -25.65 -17.60 1.66
C ALA A 179 -25.86 -18.81 2.57
N THR A 180 -25.52 -20.02 2.10
CA THR A 180 -25.77 -21.28 2.81
C THR A 180 -24.93 -21.42 4.08
N PHE A 181 -23.67 -20.99 4.03
CA PHE A 181 -22.76 -21.10 5.18
C PHE A 181 -22.66 -19.80 6.00
N ASN A 182 -23.33 -18.73 5.59
CA ASN A 182 -23.22 -17.39 6.17
C ASN A 182 -21.74 -16.96 6.32
N VAL A 183 -20.96 -17.16 5.26
CA VAL A 183 -19.51 -16.88 5.25
C VAL A 183 -19.18 -15.74 4.30
N ARG A 184 -18.10 -15.02 4.61
CA ARG A 184 -17.56 -13.98 3.72
C ARG A 184 -17.10 -14.60 2.39
N LYS A 185 -17.16 -13.81 1.31
CA LYS A 185 -16.74 -14.20 -0.05
C LYS A 185 -15.39 -14.91 -0.12
N TYR A 186 -14.39 -14.42 0.62
CA TYR A 186 -13.07 -15.04 0.67
C TYR A 186 -13.10 -16.49 1.22
N VAL A 187 -13.92 -16.75 2.24
CA VAL A 187 -14.08 -18.08 2.84
C VAL A 187 -14.87 -18.99 1.89
N ALA A 188 -15.89 -18.48 1.21
CA ALA A 188 -16.63 -19.21 0.19
C ALA A 188 -15.73 -19.65 -0.98
N ILE A 189 -14.90 -18.75 -1.50
CA ILE A 189 -13.88 -19.08 -2.52
C ILE A 189 -12.92 -20.16 -2.02
N LYS A 190 -12.51 -20.08 -0.74
CA LYS A 190 -11.63 -21.08 -0.13
C LYS A 190 -12.31 -22.45 -0.03
N TYR A 191 -13.60 -22.51 0.30
CA TYR A 191 -14.37 -23.77 0.33
C TYR A 191 -14.49 -24.36 -1.07
N TYR A 192 -14.91 -23.56 -2.04
CA TYR A 192 -15.05 -23.98 -3.43
C TYR A 192 -13.75 -24.51 -4.04
N ASN A 193 -12.66 -23.74 -3.91
CA ASN A 193 -11.34 -24.15 -4.41
C ASN A 193 -10.83 -25.43 -3.73
N ARG A 194 -11.14 -25.61 -2.44
CA ARG A 194 -10.73 -26.79 -1.71
C ARG A 194 -11.49 -28.03 -2.16
N ALA A 195 -12.81 -27.94 -2.28
CA ALA A 195 -13.65 -29.03 -2.73
C ALA A 195 -13.23 -29.51 -4.13
N ARG A 196 -12.98 -28.59 -5.06
CA ARG A 196 -12.51 -28.91 -6.42
C ARG A 196 -11.11 -29.49 -6.48
N LYS A 197 -10.19 -28.98 -5.65
CA LYS A 197 -8.83 -29.52 -5.57
C LYS A 197 -8.81 -30.97 -5.11
N GLU A 198 -9.73 -31.37 -4.23
CA GLU A 198 -9.85 -32.77 -3.78
C GLU A 198 -10.31 -33.71 -4.92
N LEU A 199 -10.96 -33.17 -5.96
CA LEU A 199 -11.36 -33.91 -7.18
C LEU A 199 -10.37 -33.76 -8.36
N GLY A 200 -9.31 -32.97 -8.22
CA GLY A 200 -8.38 -32.66 -9.31
C GLY A 200 -8.96 -31.70 -10.36
N GLU A 201 -10.03 -30.98 -10.04
CA GLU A 201 -10.66 -29.99 -10.93
C GLU A 201 -10.01 -28.61 -10.82
N LEU A 202 -10.24 -27.77 -11.83
CA LEU A 202 -9.76 -26.39 -11.87
C LEU A 202 -10.35 -25.56 -10.72
N SER A 203 -9.48 -24.86 -10.02
CA SER A 203 -9.88 -23.87 -9.02
C SER A 203 -10.64 -22.70 -9.67
N TYR A 204 -11.34 -21.92 -8.85
CA TYR A 204 -12.08 -20.74 -9.30
C TYR A 204 -11.20 -19.75 -10.09
N SER A 205 -9.96 -19.53 -9.64
CA SER A 205 -9.03 -18.63 -10.32
C SER A 205 -8.63 -19.18 -11.70
N GLU A 206 -8.35 -20.48 -11.78
CA GLU A 206 -7.99 -21.16 -13.03
C GLU A 206 -9.18 -21.22 -13.98
N GLN A 207 -10.40 -21.36 -13.47
CA GLN A 207 -11.61 -21.28 -14.29
C GLN A 207 -11.80 -19.87 -14.86
N ILE A 208 -11.64 -18.81 -14.06
CA ILE A 208 -11.66 -17.43 -14.58
C ILE A 208 -10.59 -17.21 -15.66
N GLU A 209 -9.40 -17.78 -15.47
CA GLU A 209 -8.33 -17.68 -16.45
C GLU A 209 -8.66 -18.44 -17.74
N LYS A 210 -9.22 -19.63 -17.62
CA LYS A 210 -9.72 -20.42 -18.74
C LYS A 210 -10.83 -19.66 -19.49
N ASP A 211 -11.82 -19.13 -18.79
CA ASP A 211 -12.92 -18.36 -19.37
C ASP A 211 -12.40 -17.09 -20.08
N LYS A 212 -11.39 -16.42 -19.52
CA LYS A 212 -10.71 -15.29 -20.17
C LYS A 212 -10.00 -15.73 -21.45
N ASN A 213 -9.29 -16.85 -21.41
CA ASN A 213 -8.57 -17.39 -22.57
C ASN A 213 -9.53 -17.84 -23.66
N GLU A 214 -10.63 -18.51 -23.30
CA GLU A 214 -11.70 -18.88 -24.23
C GLU A 214 -12.34 -17.66 -24.87
N LYS A 215 -12.66 -16.63 -24.09
CA LYS A 215 -13.19 -15.36 -24.61
C LYS A 215 -12.21 -14.67 -25.56
N ASN A 216 -10.92 -14.65 -25.23
CA ASN A 216 -9.90 -14.08 -26.11
C ASN A 216 -9.76 -14.89 -27.39
N ASN A 217 -9.71 -16.22 -27.31
CA ASN A 217 -9.63 -17.11 -28.48
C ASN A 217 -10.84 -16.91 -29.40
N TRP A 218 -12.05 -16.86 -28.83
CA TRP A 218 -13.27 -16.58 -29.58
C TRP A 218 -13.20 -15.22 -30.30
N MET A 219 -12.73 -14.19 -29.59
CA MET A 219 -12.56 -12.84 -30.16
C MET A 219 -11.58 -12.83 -31.35
N HIS A 220 -10.49 -13.60 -31.28
CA HIS A 220 -9.54 -13.71 -32.38
C HIS A 220 -10.08 -14.55 -33.55
N GLN A 221 -10.86 -15.60 -33.28
CA GLN A 221 -11.49 -16.42 -34.31
C GLN A 221 -12.50 -15.64 -35.15
N HIS A 222 -13.29 -14.77 -34.52
CA HIS A 222 -14.33 -13.97 -35.19
C HIS A 222 -13.84 -12.58 -35.61
N ARG A 223 -12.52 -12.37 -35.66
CA ARG A 223 -11.90 -11.06 -35.91
C ARG A 223 -12.38 -10.41 -37.20
N GLU A 224 -12.39 -11.16 -38.29
CA GLU A 224 -12.70 -10.62 -39.62
C GLU A 224 -14.11 -10.05 -39.67
N GLU A 225 -15.06 -10.76 -39.09
CA GLU A 225 -16.46 -10.33 -38.99
C GLU A 225 -16.64 -9.18 -38.01
N LEU A 226 -15.92 -9.19 -36.87
CA LEU A 226 -16.02 -8.14 -35.85
C LEU A 226 -15.40 -6.82 -36.29
N LEU A 227 -14.44 -6.84 -37.21
CA LEU A 227 -13.77 -5.65 -37.74
C LEU A 227 -14.26 -5.26 -39.15
N ASP A 228 -15.28 -5.94 -39.67
CA ASP A 228 -15.89 -5.61 -40.94
C ASP A 228 -16.49 -4.19 -40.90
N LEU A 229 -16.14 -3.39 -41.91
CA LEU A 229 -16.61 -2.00 -42.06
C LEU A 229 -18.00 -1.93 -42.69
N SER A 230 -18.49 -3.02 -43.26
CA SER A 230 -19.79 -3.11 -43.93
C SER A 230 -20.95 -3.38 -42.96
N LEU A 231 -20.65 -3.90 -41.75
CA LEU A 231 -21.64 -4.25 -40.74
C LEU A 231 -21.65 -3.22 -39.59
N THR A 232 -22.85 -2.83 -39.16
CA THR A 232 -23.05 -1.96 -38.00
C THR A 232 -22.86 -2.74 -36.68
N THR A 233 -22.55 -2.01 -35.60
CA THR A 233 -22.42 -2.62 -34.26
C THR A 233 -23.73 -3.26 -33.78
N GLU A 234 -24.87 -2.79 -34.26
CA GLU A 234 -26.21 -3.32 -33.97
C GLU A 234 -26.44 -4.66 -34.68
N GLU A 235 -26.12 -4.73 -35.98
CA GLU A 235 -26.19 -5.98 -36.75
C GLU A 235 -25.25 -7.06 -36.19
N LEU A 236 -24.06 -6.67 -35.73
CA LEU A 236 -23.13 -7.58 -35.05
C LEU A 236 -23.65 -8.03 -33.68
N ALA A 237 -24.32 -7.14 -32.93
CA ALA A 237 -24.93 -7.48 -31.64
C ALA A 237 -26.04 -8.53 -31.82
N ASP A 238 -26.86 -8.38 -32.84
CA ASP A 238 -27.91 -9.35 -33.19
C ASP A 238 -27.32 -10.67 -33.69
N LYS A 239 -26.30 -10.61 -34.57
CA LYS A 239 -25.62 -11.80 -35.11
C LYS A 239 -24.99 -12.67 -34.00
N PHE A 240 -24.32 -12.03 -33.04
CA PHE A 240 -23.63 -12.74 -31.97
C PHE A 240 -24.49 -12.92 -30.71
N LYS A 241 -25.74 -12.45 -30.70
CA LYS A 241 -26.63 -12.45 -29.53
C LYS A 241 -25.97 -11.86 -28.29
N MET A 242 -25.25 -10.75 -28.47
CA MET A 242 -24.53 -10.05 -27.41
C MET A 242 -25.05 -8.62 -27.27
N PRO A 243 -24.94 -7.99 -26.09
CA PRO A 243 -25.28 -6.59 -25.95
C PRO A 243 -24.33 -5.72 -26.79
N ILE A 244 -24.86 -4.66 -27.42
CA ILE A 244 -24.11 -3.69 -28.23
C ILE A 244 -22.84 -3.19 -27.52
N HIS A 245 -22.92 -2.88 -26.23
CA HIS A 245 -21.78 -2.39 -25.45
C HIS A 245 -20.65 -3.43 -25.31
N GLN A 246 -20.97 -4.72 -25.33
CA GLN A 246 -19.96 -5.78 -25.30
C GLN A 246 -19.26 -5.89 -26.65
N ILE A 247 -19.99 -5.83 -27.75
CA ILE A 247 -19.42 -5.78 -29.11
C ILE A 247 -18.47 -4.59 -29.24
N TYR A 248 -18.88 -3.40 -28.80
CA TYR A 248 -18.02 -2.21 -28.82
C TYR A 248 -16.71 -2.42 -28.03
N LYS A 249 -16.78 -3.00 -26.82
CA LYS A 249 -15.59 -3.31 -26.02
C LYS A 249 -14.67 -4.31 -26.72
N ILE A 250 -15.23 -5.33 -27.36
CA ILE A 250 -14.49 -6.35 -28.10
C ILE A 250 -13.81 -5.72 -29.33
N GLN A 251 -14.53 -4.95 -30.13
CA GLN A 251 -13.99 -4.22 -31.28
C GLN A 251 -12.87 -3.25 -30.88
N LYS A 252 -13.05 -2.51 -29.77
CA LYS A 252 -12.01 -1.62 -29.24
C LYS A 252 -10.74 -2.40 -28.87
N LYS A 253 -10.87 -3.51 -28.14
CA LYS A 253 -9.73 -4.37 -27.77
C LYS A 253 -9.03 -4.98 -28.99
N LEU A 254 -9.79 -5.43 -29.99
CA LEU A 254 -9.24 -5.93 -31.25
C LEU A 254 -8.46 -4.83 -31.98
N LYS A 255 -9.01 -3.62 -32.08
CA LYS A 255 -8.32 -2.47 -32.70
C LYS A 255 -7.03 -2.10 -31.97
N GLU A 256 -7.05 -2.09 -30.63
CA GLU A 256 -5.86 -1.89 -29.80
C GLU A 256 -4.81 -2.99 -30.04
N PHE A 257 -5.21 -4.27 -30.06
CA PHE A 257 -4.30 -5.39 -30.25
C PHE A 257 -3.62 -5.40 -31.63
N TYR A 258 -4.37 -5.06 -32.69
CA TYR A 258 -3.86 -5.04 -34.06
C TYR A 258 -3.35 -3.65 -34.50
N ASN A 259 -3.20 -2.69 -33.59
CA ASN A 259 -2.79 -1.31 -33.88
C ASN A 259 -3.63 -0.62 -34.99
N ILE A 260 -4.91 -0.98 -35.10
CA ILE A 260 -5.82 -0.38 -36.06
C ILE A 260 -6.24 0.98 -35.49
N PRO A 261 -6.04 2.09 -36.24
CA PRO A 261 -6.37 3.43 -35.74
C PRO A 261 -7.83 3.52 -35.29
N THR A 262 -8.01 3.88 -34.03
CA THR A 262 -9.34 4.20 -33.50
C THR A 262 -9.82 5.54 -34.07
N TYR A 263 -11.14 5.79 -34.04
CA TYR A 263 -11.74 7.05 -34.49
C TYR A 263 -11.03 8.29 -33.90
N HIS A 264 -10.62 8.22 -32.63
CA HIS A 264 -9.88 9.29 -31.96
C HIS A 264 -8.46 9.48 -32.50
N GLN A 265 -7.74 8.40 -32.83
CA GLN A 265 -6.42 8.48 -33.44
C GLN A 265 -6.49 9.03 -34.88
N ASN A 266 -7.49 8.62 -35.66
CA ASN A 266 -7.74 9.20 -36.99
C ASN A 266 -8.09 10.69 -36.91
N LYS A 267 -8.86 11.10 -35.88
CA LYS A 267 -9.17 12.52 -35.64
C LYS A 267 -7.92 13.33 -35.30
N THR A 268 -7.02 12.79 -34.49
CA THR A 268 -5.75 13.44 -34.14
C THR A 268 -4.80 13.51 -35.34
N GLN A 269 -4.68 12.41 -36.08
CA GLN A 269 -3.84 12.37 -37.29
C GLN A 269 -4.32 13.39 -38.32
N TRP A 270 -5.63 13.45 -38.57
CA TRP A 270 -6.22 14.44 -39.47
C TRP A 270 -5.90 15.89 -39.05
N LEU A 271 -5.93 16.20 -37.75
CA LEU A 271 -5.56 17.53 -37.24
C LEU A 271 -4.09 17.87 -37.48
N LEU A 272 -3.21 16.88 -37.40
CA LEU A 272 -1.77 17.05 -37.68
C LEU A 272 -1.50 17.20 -39.18
N ASP A 273 -2.16 16.40 -40.01
CA ASP A 273 -2.02 16.45 -41.47
C ASP A 273 -2.44 17.83 -42.03
N HIS A 274 -3.46 18.45 -41.43
CA HIS A 274 -3.96 19.78 -41.82
C HIS A 274 -3.40 20.93 -40.93
N LYS A 275 -2.31 20.68 -40.18
CA LYS A 275 -1.75 21.64 -39.21
C LYS A 275 -1.37 22.97 -39.85
N ALA A 276 -0.70 22.94 -40.99
CA ALA A 276 -0.23 24.15 -41.67
C ALA A 276 -1.41 25.06 -42.05
N GLU A 277 -2.44 24.48 -42.66
CA GLU A 277 -3.63 25.21 -43.10
C GLU A 277 -4.43 25.77 -41.92
N LEU A 278 -4.58 24.98 -40.84
CA LEU A 278 -5.34 25.38 -39.67
C LEU A 278 -4.64 26.48 -38.84
N LEU A 279 -3.31 26.55 -38.84
CA LEU A 279 -2.54 27.56 -38.12
C LEU A 279 -2.30 28.83 -38.93
N GLU A 280 -2.27 28.76 -40.26
CA GLU A 280 -2.12 29.94 -41.11
C GLU A 280 -3.34 30.86 -41.00
N LEU A 281 -3.11 32.10 -40.55
CA LEU A 281 -4.13 33.16 -40.47
C LEU A 281 -4.49 33.78 -41.83
N LYS A 282 -3.90 33.28 -42.92
CA LYS A 282 -4.12 33.80 -44.29
C LYS A 282 -5.55 33.54 -44.79
N PHE A 283 -6.17 32.44 -44.36
CA PHE A 283 -7.52 32.07 -44.78
C PHE A 283 -8.53 32.27 -43.64
N SER A 284 -9.64 32.91 -43.98
CA SER A 284 -10.81 33.00 -43.11
C SER A 284 -11.41 31.60 -42.85
N ASN A 285 -12.18 31.46 -41.77
CA ASN A 285 -12.85 30.18 -41.46
C ASN A 285 -13.83 29.76 -42.58
N GLN A 286 -14.35 30.70 -43.36
CA GLN A 286 -15.26 30.45 -44.47
C GLN A 286 -14.53 29.86 -45.67
N GLU A 287 -13.42 30.47 -46.09
CA GLU A 287 -12.59 29.99 -47.21
C GLU A 287 -11.98 28.62 -46.92
N LEU A 288 -11.50 28.42 -45.69
CA LEU A 288 -10.92 27.15 -45.28
C LEU A 288 -11.99 26.06 -45.14
N GLY A 289 -13.21 26.44 -44.74
CA GLY A 289 -14.37 25.55 -44.75
C GLY A 289 -14.71 25.05 -46.15
N LEU A 290 -14.69 25.93 -47.16
CA LEU A 290 -14.90 25.54 -48.56
C LEU A 290 -13.79 24.61 -49.07
N LYS A 291 -12.53 24.88 -48.72
CA LYS A 291 -11.38 24.06 -49.14
C LYS A 291 -11.41 22.65 -48.53
N LEU A 292 -11.81 22.52 -47.27
CA LEU A 292 -11.80 21.23 -46.55
C LEU A 292 -13.18 20.54 -46.52
N GLY A 293 -14.19 21.08 -47.18
CA GLY A 293 -15.56 20.53 -47.18
C GLY A 293 -16.21 20.53 -45.78
N LEU A 294 -15.87 21.51 -44.94
CA LEU A 294 -16.34 21.62 -43.56
C LEU A 294 -17.09 22.93 -43.33
N ARG A 295 -18.00 22.92 -42.35
CA ARG A 295 -18.68 24.16 -41.93
C ARG A 295 -17.68 25.11 -41.24
N PRO A 296 -17.82 26.43 -41.36
CA PRO A 296 -16.91 27.39 -40.73
C PRO A 296 -16.78 27.23 -39.21
N GLU A 297 -17.87 26.85 -38.54
CA GLU A 297 -17.90 26.55 -37.10
C GLU A 297 -17.05 25.32 -36.74
N GLN A 298 -17.06 24.32 -37.62
CA GLN A 298 -16.24 23.11 -37.45
C GLN A 298 -14.76 23.46 -37.59
N ILE A 299 -14.38 24.32 -38.55
CA ILE A 299 -13.01 24.82 -38.68
C ILE A 299 -12.55 25.55 -37.42
N ALA A 300 -13.38 26.44 -36.86
CA ALA A 300 -13.05 27.14 -35.62
C ALA A 300 -12.81 26.16 -34.45
N SER A 301 -13.68 25.15 -34.30
CA SER A 301 -13.53 24.11 -33.29
C SER A 301 -12.26 23.27 -33.49
N LYS A 302 -11.92 22.93 -34.75
CA LYS A 302 -10.70 22.18 -35.11
C LYS A 302 -9.43 22.99 -34.84
N ARG A 303 -9.43 24.30 -35.10
CA ARG A 303 -8.34 25.21 -34.74
C ARG A 303 -8.11 25.25 -33.22
N ILE A 304 -9.17 25.29 -32.42
CA ILE A 304 -9.07 25.23 -30.95
C ILE A 304 -8.51 23.87 -30.49
N GLN A 305 -9.01 22.77 -31.06
CA GLN A 305 -8.53 21.42 -30.75
C GLN A 305 -7.05 21.25 -31.11
N LEU A 306 -6.61 21.78 -32.26
CA LEU A 306 -5.20 21.77 -32.68
C LEU A 306 -4.31 22.61 -31.76
N LYS A 307 -4.75 23.81 -31.36
CA LYS A 307 -4.00 24.66 -30.41
C LYS A 307 -3.81 23.96 -29.07
N LYS A 308 -4.86 23.30 -28.55
CA LYS A 308 -4.75 22.47 -27.33
C LYS A 308 -3.79 21.30 -27.51
N LEU A 309 -3.84 20.63 -28.67
CA LEU A 309 -2.97 19.51 -28.96
C LEU A 309 -1.49 19.91 -29.05
N LEU A 310 -1.21 21.12 -29.56
CA LEU A 310 0.13 21.66 -29.71
C LEU A 310 0.60 22.49 -28.48
N ASN A 311 -0.20 22.55 -27.41
CA ASN A 311 0.05 23.42 -26.25
C ASN A 311 0.33 24.89 -26.62
N LEU A 312 -0.34 25.40 -27.66
CA LEU A 312 -0.22 26.80 -28.06
C LEU A 312 -1.14 27.69 -27.21
N PRO A 313 -0.69 28.90 -26.84
CA PRO A 313 -1.45 29.78 -25.96
C PRO A 313 -2.81 30.13 -26.59
N GLN A 314 -3.86 29.95 -25.81
CA GLN A 314 -5.20 30.37 -26.21
C GLN A 314 -5.30 31.90 -26.19
N ARG A 315 -6.22 32.48 -26.96
CA ARG A 315 -6.43 33.94 -27.01
C ARG A 315 -6.58 34.57 -25.61
N ILE A 316 -7.18 33.83 -24.67
CA ILE A 316 -7.36 34.25 -23.27
C ILE A 316 -6.02 34.29 -22.53
N GLU A 317 -5.16 33.28 -22.71
CA GLU A 317 -3.82 33.23 -22.10
C GLU A 317 -2.92 34.34 -22.63
N SER A 318 -3.00 34.64 -23.94
CA SER A 318 -2.30 35.79 -24.53
C SER A 318 -2.79 37.13 -23.99
N LEU A 319 -4.10 37.24 -23.67
CA LEU A 319 -4.67 38.45 -23.06
C LEU A 319 -4.26 38.59 -21.59
N HIS A 320 -4.13 37.49 -20.84
CA HIS A 320 -3.61 37.53 -19.47
C HIS A 320 -2.14 37.93 -19.45
N ALA A 321 -1.30 37.32 -20.29
CA ALA A 321 0.11 37.69 -20.41
C ALA A 321 0.28 39.17 -20.77
N TRP A 322 -0.52 39.69 -21.70
CA TRP A 322 -0.53 41.11 -22.05
C TRP A 322 -0.95 42.02 -20.89
N ARG A 323 -1.95 41.60 -20.09
CA ARG A 323 -2.40 42.35 -18.90
C ARG A 323 -1.32 42.39 -17.82
N GLU A 324 -0.57 41.30 -17.63
CA GLU A 324 0.55 41.23 -16.69
C GLU A 324 1.70 42.15 -17.14
N GLU A 325 2.08 42.09 -18.43
CA GLU A 325 3.16 42.93 -19.00
C GLU A 325 2.89 44.43 -18.85
N HIS A 326 1.63 44.85 -18.99
CA HIS A 326 1.24 46.27 -18.93
C HIS A 326 0.55 46.66 -17.63
N GLN A 327 0.66 45.85 -16.58
CA GLN A 327 -0.04 46.06 -15.31
C GLN A 327 0.23 47.44 -14.70
N ASP A 328 1.49 47.85 -14.66
CA ASP A 328 1.89 49.11 -14.03
C ASP A 328 1.32 50.32 -14.77
N THR A 329 1.36 50.28 -16.11
CA THR A 329 0.77 51.31 -16.96
C THR A 329 -0.75 51.37 -16.80
N ILE A 330 -1.41 50.20 -16.79
CA ILE A 330 -2.88 50.11 -16.65
C ILE A 330 -3.33 50.58 -15.26
N LEU A 331 -2.58 50.31 -14.19
CA LEU A 331 -2.96 50.67 -12.82
C LEU A 331 -2.45 52.05 -12.36
N SER A 332 -1.66 52.74 -13.19
CA SER A 332 -1.10 54.07 -12.89
C SER A 332 -2.17 55.10 -12.51
N LEU A 333 -1.90 55.85 -11.44
CA LEU A 333 -2.72 57.00 -11.02
C LEU A 333 -2.32 58.31 -11.71
N ASP A 334 -1.13 58.36 -12.29
CA ASP A 334 -0.58 59.56 -12.95
C ASP A 334 -1.10 59.70 -14.39
N LEU A 335 -1.52 58.58 -15.00
CA LEU A 335 -2.03 58.54 -16.37
C LEU A 335 -3.56 58.44 -16.41
N SER A 336 -4.18 59.24 -17.28
CA SER A 336 -5.61 59.16 -17.57
C SER A 336 -5.94 57.94 -18.46
N ILE A 337 -7.20 57.51 -18.45
CA ILE A 337 -7.67 56.39 -19.30
C ILE A 337 -7.43 56.69 -20.80
N PRO A 338 -7.73 57.88 -21.33
CA PRO A 338 -7.43 58.23 -22.73
C PRO A 338 -5.94 58.15 -23.09
N GLU A 339 -5.05 58.56 -22.18
CA GLU A 339 -3.60 58.50 -22.41
C GLU A 339 -3.10 57.07 -22.46
N ILE A 340 -3.57 56.22 -21.54
CA ILE A 340 -3.21 54.79 -21.54
C ILE A 340 -3.74 54.09 -22.78
N ALA A 341 -4.97 54.40 -23.17
CA ALA A 341 -5.59 53.88 -24.39
C ALA A 341 -4.74 54.23 -25.63
N LYS A 342 -4.25 55.47 -25.70
CA LYS A 342 -3.32 55.91 -26.75
C LYS A 342 -1.96 55.24 -26.68
N MET A 343 -1.37 55.07 -25.49
CA MET A 343 -0.06 54.43 -25.31
C MET A 343 -0.07 52.94 -25.68
N LEU A 344 -1.17 52.25 -25.39
CA LEU A 344 -1.31 50.80 -25.56
C LEU A 344 -2.05 50.40 -26.85
N ASP A 345 -2.41 51.37 -27.69
CA ASP A 345 -3.19 51.17 -28.93
C ASP A 345 -4.48 50.33 -28.70
N ARG A 346 -5.29 50.78 -27.74
CA ARG A 346 -6.55 50.15 -27.33
C ARG A 346 -7.66 51.17 -27.16
N SER A 347 -8.91 50.71 -27.16
CA SER A 347 -10.05 51.57 -26.86
C SER A 347 -10.08 51.95 -25.38
N GLU A 348 -10.57 53.15 -25.09
CA GLU A 348 -10.74 53.65 -23.71
C GLU A 348 -11.62 52.72 -22.88
N GLU A 349 -12.72 52.24 -23.45
CA GLU A 349 -13.64 51.28 -22.81
C GLU A 349 -12.92 49.98 -22.40
N TYR A 350 -12.01 49.48 -23.25
CA TYR A 350 -11.25 48.26 -22.96
C TYR A 350 -10.26 48.49 -21.80
N ILE A 351 -9.58 49.64 -21.78
CA ILE A 351 -8.66 50.02 -20.70
C ILE A 351 -9.41 50.21 -19.38
N GLU A 352 -10.56 50.89 -19.41
CA GLU A 352 -11.39 51.12 -18.22
C GLU A 352 -11.84 49.80 -17.59
N ARG A 353 -12.42 48.91 -18.40
CA ARG A 353 -12.87 47.60 -17.95
C ARG A 353 -11.71 46.75 -17.42
N THR A 354 -10.58 46.75 -18.13
CA THR A 354 -9.40 45.98 -17.71
C THR A 354 -8.82 46.50 -16.40
N ARG A 355 -8.72 47.84 -16.23
CA ARG A 355 -8.28 48.48 -14.99
C ARG A 355 -9.20 48.14 -13.80
N MET A 356 -10.51 48.13 -14.00
CA MET A 356 -11.49 47.74 -12.98
C MET A 356 -11.34 46.26 -12.59
N GLU A 357 -11.27 45.37 -13.57
CA GLU A 357 -11.08 43.93 -13.37
C GLU A 357 -9.77 43.65 -12.62
N MET A 358 -8.67 44.31 -12.98
CA MET A 358 -7.36 44.13 -12.34
C MET A 358 -7.36 44.60 -10.88
N ARG A 359 -7.96 45.76 -10.57
CA ARG A 359 -8.11 46.22 -9.18
C ARG A 359 -8.88 45.23 -8.33
N LYS A 360 -9.98 44.69 -8.86
CA LYS A 360 -10.78 43.67 -8.16
C LYS A 360 -9.96 42.39 -7.91
N ASN A 361 -9.24 41.92 -8.92
CA ASN A 361 -8.49 40.67 -8.84
C ASN A 361 -7.28 40.76 -7.90
N LEU A 362 -6.60 41.90 -7.88
CA LEU A 362 -5.45 42.16 -7.01
C LEU A 362 -5.84 42.69 -5.63
N ASN A 363 -7.15 42.82 -5.36
CA ASN A 363 -7.71 43.39 -4.13
C ASN A 363 -7.15 44.79 -3.79
N ILE A 364 -6.95 45.62 -4.82
CA ILE A 364 -6.37 46.95 -4.68
C ILE A 364 -7.49 47.99 -4.52
N SER A 365 -7.53 48.65 -3.36
CA SER A 365 -8.40 49.79 -3.12
C SER A 365 -7.83 51.06 -3.74
N VAL A 366 -8.65 51.81 -4.48
CA VAL A 366 -8.27 53.10 -5.06
C VAL A 366 -7.83 54.09 -3.98
N LEU A 367 -8.43 54.00 -2.79
CA LEU A 367 -8.12 54.89 -1.68
C LEU A 367 -6.74 54.59 -1.08
N ASP A 368 -6.37 53.31 -1.00
CA ASP A 368 -5.05 52.91 -0.48
C ASP A 368 -3.93 53.23 -1.48
N GLN A 369 -4.17 53.04 -2.79
CA GLN A 369 -3.23 53.51 -3.83
C GLN A 369 -2.98 55.02 -3.74
N LYS A 370 -4.05 55.81 -3.51
CA LYS A 370 -3.91 57.27 -3.34
C LYS A 370 -3.10 57.62 -2.10
N ARG A 371 -3.32 56.93 -0.98
CA ARG A 371 -2.57 57.13 0.27
C ARG A 371 -1.09 56.81 0.08
N GLU A 372 -0.78 55.69 -0.56
CA GLU A 372 0.59 55.27 -0.85
C GLU A 372 1.30 56.26 -1.79
N TRP A 373 0.63 56.69 -2.87
CA TRP A 373 1.15 57.70 -3.78
C TRP A 373 1.44 59.02 -3.06
N VAL A 374 0.53 59.47 -2.18
CA VAL A 374 0.71 60.69 -1.38
C VAL A 374 1.88 60.59 -0.42
N LYS A 375 2.11 59.42 0.20
CA LYS A 375 3.28 59.18 1.04
C LYS A 375 4.58 59.22 0.25
N GLN A 376 4.62 58.55 -0.90
CA GLN A 376 5.80 58.54 -1.79
C GLN A 376 6.15 59.93 -2.33
N HIS A 377 5.14 60.76 -2.63
CA HIS A 377 5.32 62.09 -3.23
C HIS A 377 5.09 63.25 -2.24
N GLN A 378 5.22 62.98 -0.93
CA GLN A 378 4.94 63.95 0.13
C GLN A 378 5.74 65.25 -0.01
N HIS A 379 7.04 65.13 -0.35
CA HIS A 379 7.92 66.29 -0.48
C HIS A 379 7.43 67.22 -1.60
N ASP A 380 7.18 66.65 -2.77
CA ASP A 380 6.73 67.40 -3.94
C ASP A 380 5.35 68.02 -3.75
N LEU A 381 4.45 67.31 -3.06
CA LEU A 381 3.14 67.86 -2.69
C LEU A 381 3.24 69.12 -1.80
N GLN A 382 4.31 69.24 -1.01
CA GLN A 382 4.56 70.38 -0.11
C GLN A 382 5.35 71.51 -0.77
N THR A 383 6.28 71.18 -1.66
CA THR A 383 7.25 72.17 -2.20
C THR A 383 6.85 72.72 -3.57
N LEU A 384 6.25 71.92 -4.44
CA LEU A 384 5.94 72.34 -5.80
C LEU A 384 4.66 73.17 -5.88
N THR A 385 4.60 74.11 -6.82
CA THR A 385 3.34 74.81 -7.13
C THR A 385 2.37 73.87 -7.86
N ILE A 386 1.09 74.23 -7.90
CA ILE A 386 0.09 73.44 -8.66
C ILE A 386 0.51 73.33 -10.13
N ALA A 387 1.03 74.41 -10.74
CA ALA A 387 1.48 74.37 -12.13
C ALA A 387 2.62 73.35 -12.35
N GLN A 388 3.62 73.33 -11.46
CA GLN A 388 4.73 72.36 -11.52
C GLN A 388 4.27 70.92 -11.27
N MET A 389 3.32 70.71 -10.36
CA MET A 389 2.71 69.37 -10.14
C MET A 389 1.94 68.89 -11.37
N ARG A 390 1.21 69.78 -12.06
CA ARG A 390 0.48 69.46 -13.29
C ARG A 390 1.45 69.10 -14.43
N GLU A 391 2.59 69.76 -14.51
CA GLU A 391 3.59 69.47 -15.54
C GLU A 391 4.34 68.17 -15.26
N LYS A 392 4.79 67.97 -14.01
CA LYS A 392 5.60 66.80 -13.62
C LYS A 392 4.81 65.49 -13.58
N TYR A 393 3.58 65.52 -13.10
CA TYR A 393 2.75 64.33 -12.86
C TYR A 393 1.49 64.27 -13.72
N GLN A 394 1.27 65.24 -14.60
CA GLN A 394 0.09 65.31 -15.47
C GLN A 394 -1.26 65.34 -14.71
N LEU A 395 -1.22 65.67 -13.42
CA LEU A 395 -2.39 65.68 -12.55
C LEU A 395 -3.29 66.89 -12.83
N GLY A 396 -4.61 66.73 -12.63
CA GLY A 396 -5.55 67.86 -12.63
C GLY A 396 -5.40 68.74 -11.39
N ARG A 397 -5.73 70.04 -11.50
CA ARG A 397 -5.71 71.00 -10.38
C ARG A 397 -6.45 70.46 -9.13
N TYR A 398 -7.65 69.92 -9.32
CA TYR A 398 -8.48 69.38 -8.24
C TYR A 398 -7.91 68.09 -7.63
N THR A 399 -7.25 67.25 -8.44
CA THR A 399 -6.57 66.05 -7.96
C THR A 399 -5.40 66.42 -7.04
N VAL A 400 -4.58 67.40 -7.43
CA VAL A 400 -3.47 67.90 -6.60
C VAL A 400 -3.99 68.44 -5.26
N GLN A 401 -5.08 69.22 -5.26
CA GLN A 401 -5.70 69.72 -4.03
C GLN A 401 -6.22 68.58 -3.13
N THR A 402 -6.81 67.55 -3.74
CA THR A 402 -7.30 66.38 -3.01
C THR A 402 -6.16 65.60 -2.36
N TYR A 403 -5.05 65.41 -3.06
CA TYR A 403 -3.84 64.76 -2.54
C TYR A 403 -3.17 65.56 -1.42
N ARG A 404 -3.16 66.89 -1.51
CA ARG A 404 -2.70 67.76 -0.41
C ARG A 404 -3.59 67.66 0.84
N LYS A 405 -4.91 67.62 0.65
CA LYS A 405 -5.85 67.41 1.76
C LYS A 405 -5.63 66.04 2.41
N LEU A 406 -5.50 64.99 1.60
CA LEU A 406 -5.20 63.65 2.10
C LEU A 406 -3.86 63.59 2.84
N LEU A 407 -2.83 64.29 2.35
CA LEU A 407 -1.54 64.40 3.03
C LEU A 407 -1.66 65.05 4.41
N PHE A 408 -2.49 66.09 4.52
CA PHE A 408 -2.78 66.75 5.79
C PHE A 408 -3.49 65.81 6.77
N GLU A 409 -4.53 65.10 6.30
CA GLU A 409 -5.27 64.11 7.10
C GLU A 409 -4.36 62.95 7.57
N LEU A 410 -3.47 62.45 6.70
CA LEU A 410 -2.51 61.40 7.06
C LEU A 410 -1.52 61.86 8.15
N LYS A 411 -1.06 63.12 8.08
CA LYS A 411 -0.17 63.71 9.10
C LYS A 411 -0.86 63.96 10.44
N GLN A 412 -2.16 64.26 10.44
CA GLN A 412 -2.92 64.41 11.69
C GLN A 412 -3.05 63.06 12.40
N ASN A 413 -3.35 62.00 11.65
CA ASN A 413 -3.50 60.65 12.21
C ASN A 413 -2.17 59.98 12.62
N GLU A 414 -1.01 60.48 12.17
CA GLU A 414 0.33 59.99 12.60
C GLU A 414 0.84 60.72 13.86
N ASN A 415 0.19 61.80 14.30
CA ASN A 415 0.54 62.59 15.49
C ASN A 415 -0.42 62.38 16.67
N GLU A 416 -1.39 61.47 16.54
CA GLU A 416 -2.21 60.88 17.62
C GLU A 416 -1.65 59.50 17.98
#